data_AF-A0A4Q3ACH3-F1
#
_entry.id   AF-A0A4Q3ACH3-F1
#
_cell.length_a   1.000
_cell.length_b   1.000
_cell.length_c   1.000
_cell.angle_alpha   90.00
_cell.angle_beta   90.00
_cell.angle_gamma   90.00
#
_symmetry.space_group_name_H-M   'P 1'
#
loop_
_entity.id
_entity.type
_entity.pdbx_description
1 polymer ?
#
loop_
_entity_poly.entity_id
_entity_poly.type
_entity_poly.pdbx_seq_one_letter_code
_entity_poly.pdbx_strand_id
1 'polypeptide(L)'
;MVDATTGHKVIALPPDGVINCTTISISQGYTLQFTKNAANTPVYLLATGEINLNGGLIYVDGSAYVGRRGGAGGPGGFDGGQGGSSPSNGFGPGGGKGAWGAATIPPAGRQHAGGGGYGTTGTQEGTGGSVYGNSLLIPLV
;
A
#
# COMPACT_ATOMS: atom_id res chain seq x y z
N MET A 1 -1.15 25.60 -5.69
CA MET A 1 -2.40 24.98 -5.20
C MET A 1 -2.43 23.53 -5.63
N VAL A 2 -3.05 22.65 -4.84
CA VAL A 2 -3.43 21.30 -5.25
C VAL A 2 -4.92 21.32 -5.56
N ASP A 3 -5.27 21.06 -6.82
CA ASP A 3 -6.64 21.19 -7.31
C ASP A 3 -7.07 19.92 -8.06
N ALA A 4 -8.10 19.28 -7.53
CA ALA A 4 -8.83 18.15 -8.09
C ALA A 4 -10.34 18.46 -8.06
N THR A 5 -10.72 19.64 -8.54
CA THR A 5 -12.12 20.07 -8.69
C THR A 5 -12.75 19.63 -10.02
N THR A 6 -11.99 18.95 -10.88
CA THR A 6 -12.47 18.33 -12.12
C THR A 6 -11.73 17.03 -12.42
N GLY A 7 -12.49 15.98 -12.76
CA GLY A 7 -11.97 14.69 -13.20
C GLY A 7 -11.09 13.94 -12.18
N HIS A 8 -10.23 13.08 -12.71
CA HIS A 8 -9.22 12.36 -11.94
C HIS A 8 -7.87 13.07 -12.08
N LYS A 9 -7.32 13.54 -10.96
CA LYS A 9 -6.03 14.23 -10.93
C LYS A 9 -4.95 13.29 -10.40
N VAL A 10 -3.87 13.13 -11.17
CA VAL A 10 -2.68 12.39 -10.74
C VAL A 10 -1.51 13.35 -10.59
N ILE A 11 -0.81 13.29 -9.45
CA ILE A 11 0.40 14.09 -9.16
C ILE A 11 1.59 13.15 -8.97
N ALA A 12 2.69 13.40 -9.67
CA ALA A 12 3.95 12.72 -9.40
C ALA A 12 4.58 13.23 -8.10
N LEU A 13 4.94 12.33 -7.19
CA LEU A 13 5.53 12.74 -5.92
C LEU A 13 6.94 13.31 -6.13
N PRO A 14 7.25 14.44 -5.47
CA PRO A 14 8.62 14.92 -5.33
C PRO A 14 9.50 13.84 -4.66
N PRO A 15 10.83 13.88 -4.82
CA PRO A 15 11.73 12.87 -4.24
C PRO A 15 11.64 12.70 -2.72
N ASP A 16 11.21 13.73 -1.99
CA ASP A 16 11.00 13.72 -0.53
C ASP A 16 9.56 13.40 -0.12
N GLY A 17 8.64 13.31 -1.07
CA GLY A 17 7.21 13.07 -0.83
C GLY A 17 6.43 14.29 -0.34
N VAL A 18 7.04 15.47 -0.29
CA VAL A 18 6.44 16.67 0.30
C VAL A 18 5.93 17.61 -0.78
N ILE A 19 4.61 17.81 -0.81
CA ILE A 19 3.96 18.79 -1.67
C ILE A 19 3.62 20.02 -0.84
N ASN A 20 4.35 21.11 -1.07
CA ASN A 20 4.08 22.42 -0.49
C ASN A 20 3.09 23.19 -1.37
N CYS A 21 2.02 23.70 -0.78
CA CYS A 21 1.00 24.46 -1.50
C CYS A 21 0.36 25.54 -0.61
N THR A 22 -0.35 26.47 -1.24
CA THR A 22 -1.14 27.46 -0.51
C THR A 22 -2.51 26.94 -0.13
N THR A 23 -3.18 26.23 -1.03
CA THR A 23 -4.51 25.66 -0.82
C THR A 23 -4.62 24.27 -1.42
N ILE A 24 -5.56 23.48 -0.88
CA ILE A 24 -5.96 22.16 -1.39
C ILE A 24 -7.47 22.20 -1.63
N SER A 25 -7.91 21.80 -2.82
CA SER A 25 -9.33 21.74 -3.17
C SER A 25 -9.64 20.46 -3.95
N ILE A 26 -10.53 19.64 -3.42
CA ILE A 26 -11.02 18.41 -4.05
C ILE A 26 -12.55 18.45 -4.00
N SER A 27 -13.20 18.45 -5.15
CA SER A 27 -14.67 18.49 -5.20
C SER A 27 -15.27 17.08 -5.16
N GLN A 28 -16.55 17.01 -4.80
CA GLN A 28 -17.30 15.76 -4.67
C GLN A 28 -17.22 14.91 -5.94
N GLY A 29 -16.95 13.61 -5.78
CA GLY A 29 -16.89 12.67 -6.89
C GLY A 29 -15.60 12.74 -7.71
N TYR A 30 -14.65 13.58 -7.33
CA TYR A 30 -13.32 13.62 -7.94
C TYR A 30 -12.26 13.01 -7.03
N THR A 31 -11.18 12.60 -7.68
CA THR A 31 -10.09 11.86 -7.04
C THR A 31 -8.77 12.56 -7.29
N LEU A 32 -7.98 12.68 -6.23
CA LEU A 32 -6.58 13.01 -6.28
C LEU A 32 -5.77 11.73 -5.98
N GLN A 33 -4.87 11.36 -6.89
CA GLN A 33 -3.98 10.22 -6.75
C GLN A 33 -2.52 10.64 -6.89
N PHE A 34 -1.62 9.86 -6.30
CA PHE A 34 -0.18 10.11 -6.36
C PHE A 34 0.58 8.98 -7.03
N THR A 35 1.48 9.33 -7.96
CA THR A 35 2.47 8.39 -8.48
C THR A 35 3.64 8.29 -7.50
N LYS A 36 3.91 7.08 -7.02
CA LYS A 36 5.06 6.73 -6.19
C LYS A 36 6.38 7.20 -6.82
N ASN A 37 7.25 7.80 -6.02
CA ASN A 37 8.60 8.20 -6.44
C ASN A 37 9.60 7.03 -6.31
N ALA A 38 10.83 7.22 -6.80
CA ALA A 38 11.86 6.19 -6.75
C ALA A 38 12.27 5.78 -5.33
N ALA A 39 12.20 6.71 -4.37
CA ALA A 39 12.51 6.46 -2.96
C ALA A 39 11.34 5.86 -2.17
N ASN A 40 10.17 5.72 -2.78
CA ASN A 40 8.93 5.27 -2.16
C ASN A 40 8.57 6.02 -0.86
N THR A 41 8.63 7.34 -0.87
CA THR A 41 8.29 8.12 0.32
C THR A 41 6.78 8.15 0.58
N PRO A 42 6.35 8.32 1.84
CA PRO A 42 4.97 8.71 2.15
C PRO A 42 4.57 10.03 1.49
N VAL A 43 3.26 10.30 1.39
CA VAL A 43 2.73 11.56 0.87
C VAL A 43 2.53 12.55 2.00
N TYR A 44 3.12 13.73 1.89
CA TYR A 44 2.85 14.87 2.75
C TYR A 44 2.26 16.02 1.93
N LEU A 45 1.06 16.45 2.30
CA LEU A 45 0.41 17.65 1.74
C LEU A 45 0.51 18.77 2.77
N LEU A 46 1.39 19.74 2.52
CA LEU A 46 1.59 20.88 3.42
C LEU A 46 0.97 22.13 2.79
N ALA A 47 -0.19 22.54 3.32
CA ALA A 47 -0.89 23.73 2.88
C ALA A 47 -0.74 24.86 3.90
N THR A 48 -0.51 26.09 3.42
CA THR A 48 -0.47 27.28 4.29
C THR A 48 -1.83 27.99 4.43
N GLY A 49 -2.85 27.52 3.72
CA GLY A 49 -4.18 28.12 3.64
C GLY A 49 -5.27 27.05 3.60
N GLU A 50 -6.41 27.37 2.99
CA GLU A 50 -7.60 26.52 3.06
C GLU A 50 -7.38 25.12 2.44
N ILE A 51 -7.88 24.11 3.15
CA ILE A 51 -7.98 22.73 2.70
C ILE A 51 -9.46 22.36 2.64
N ASN A 52 -9.99 22.22 1.43
CA ASN A 52 -11.38 21.84 1.19
C ASN A 52 -11.43 20.51 0.43
N LEU A 53 -11.97 19.47 1.07
CA LEU A 53 -12.06 18.14 0.48
C LEU A 53 -13.47 17.78 -0.02
N ASN A 54 -14.48 18.64 0.17
CA ASN A 54 -15.89 18.52 -0.23
C ASN A 54 -16.39 17.16 -0.81
N GLY A 55 -16.22 16.05 -0.08
CA GLY A 55 -16.62 14.70 -0.55
C GLY A 55 -15.78 14.10 -1.70
N GLY A 56 -14.63 14.68 -2.01
CA GLY A 56 -13.61 14.15 -2.89
C GLY A 56 -12.69 13.14 -2.19
N LEU A 57 -11.96 12.38 -3.00
CA LEU A 57 -11.16 11.24 -2.55
C LEU A 57 -9.66 11.49 -2.74
N ILE A 58 -8.85 11.01 -1.79
CA ILE A 58 -7.40 10.99 -1.89
C ILE A 58 -6.93 9.53 -1.91
N TYR A 59 -6.28 9.14 -2.99
CA TYR A 59 -5.85 7.76 -3.24
C TYR A 59 -4.33 7.66 -3.07
N VAL A 60 -3.94 6.85 -2.08
CA VAL A 60 -2.55 6.45 -1.76
C VAL A 60 -2.39 4.93 -1.81
N ASP A 61 -3.38 4.24 -2.37
CA ASP A 61 -3.42 2.79 -2.48
C ASP A 61 -2.38 2.25 -3.47
N GLY A 62 -1.98 1.01 -3.19
CA GLY A 62 -1.25 0.18 -4.13
C GLY A 62 -2.18 -0.54 -5.10
N SER A 63 -1.64 -1.50 -5.83
CA SER A 63 -2.45 -2.40 -6.67
C SER A 63 -2.54 -3.79 -6.06
N ALA A 64 -3.69 -4.43 -6.24
CA ALA A 64 -3.87 -5.84 -5.89
C ALA A 64 -2.94 -6.74 -6.72
N TYR A 65 -2.73 -7.97 -6.25
CA TYR A 65 -1.98 -8.97 -6.99
C TYR A 65 -2.65 -9.29 -8.34
N VAL A 66 -1.85 -9.64 -9.34
CA VAL A 66 -2.35 -10.06 -10.66
C VAL A 66 -1.75 -11.43 -11.00
N GLY A 67 -2.58 -12.47 -10.96
CA GLY A 67 -2.14 -13.85 -11.14
C GLY A 67 -1.13 -14.24 -10.05
N ARG A 68 0.13 -14.45 -10.45
CA ARG A 68 1.24 -14.76 -9.53
C ARG A 68 2.05 -13.54 -9.12
N ARG A 69 1.80 -12.38 -9.76
CA ARG A 69 2.53 -11.15 -9.46
C ARG A 69 1.99 -10.54 -8.17
N GLY A 70 2.86 -10.39 -7.18
CA GLY A 70 2.53 -9.72 -5.92
C GLY A 70 1.99 -8.30 -6.17
N GLY A 71 1.06 -7.85 -5.33
CA GLY A 71 0.51 -6.50 -5.41
C GLY A 71 1.59 -5.44 -5.22
N ALA A 72 1.51 -4.33 -5.95
CA ALA A 72 2.45 -3.22 -5.77
C ALA A 72 2.00 -2.33 -4.61
N GLY A 73 2.92 -1.89 -3.76
CA GLY A 73 2.64 -0.91 -2.72
C GLY A 73 2.39 0.48 -3.30
N GLY A 74 1.45 1.22 -2.70
CA GLY A 74 1.26 2.64 -2.98
C GLY A 74 2.42 3.48 -2.43
N PRO A 75 2.37 4.81 -2.57
CA PRO A 75 3.38 5.70 -1.97
C PRO A 75 3.59 5.44 -0.46
N GLY A 76 4.84 5.20 -0.06
CA GLY A 76 5.20 4.86 1.32
C GLY A 76 4.88 3.41 1.73
N GLY A 77 4.12 2.68 0.91
CA GLY A 77 3.72 1.30 1.18
C GLY A 77 4.70 0.26 0.63
N PHE A 78 4.47 -1.01 0.99
CA PHE A 78 5.34 -2.11 0.61
C PHE A 78 4.71 -3.01 -0.46
N ASP A 79 5.56 -3.58 -1.32
CA ASP A 79 5.12 -4.56 -2.30
C ASP A 79 4.83 -5.91 -1.64
N GLY A 80 3.83 -6.61 -2.17
CA GLY A 80 3.47 -7.97 -1.77
C GLY A 80 4.46 -9.01 -2.30
N GLY A 81 4.38 -10.22 -1.72
CA GLY A 81 5.19 -11.36 -2.14
C GLY A 81 4.73 -11.93 -3.48
N GLN A 82 5.66 -12.50 -4.24
CA GLN A 82 5.36 -13.17 -5.50
C GLN A 82 4.84 -14.58 -5.20
N GLY A 83 3.78 -15.00 -5.90
CA GLY A 83 3.41 -16.41 -6.02
C GLY A 83 4.19 -17.09 -7.14
N GLY A 84 3.84 -18.34 -7.45
CA GLY A 84 4.48 -19.10 -8.52
C GLY A 84 5.57 -20.05 -8.07
N SER A 85 6.30 -20.66 -9.02
CA SER A 85 7.26 -21.73 -8.77
C SER A 85 8.45 -21.33 -7.92
N SER A 86 8.66 -20.04 -7.76
CA SER A 86 9.64 -19.48 -6.83
C SER A 86 8.93 -18.39 -6.03
N PRO A 87 8.06 -18.76 -5.07
CA PRO A 87 7.31 -17.78 -4.32
C PRO A 87 8.27 -16.95 -3.46
N SER A 88 8.00 -15.65 -3.31
CA SER A 88 8.82 -14.74 -2.51
C SER A 88 8.04 -14.20 -1.33
N ASN A 89 8.77 -13.77 -0.29
CA ASN A 89 8.16 -13.09 0.84
C ASN A 89 7.61 -11.72 0.41
N GLY A 90 6.62 -11.21 1.14
CA GLY A 90 6.24 -9.80 1.07
C GLY A 90 7.33 -8.90 1.64
N PHE A 91 7.44 -7.69 1.11
CA PHE A 91 8.48 -6.73 1.50
C PHE A 91 8.08 -5.84 2.67
N GLY A 92 6.81 -5.92 3.10
CA GLY A 92 6.32 -5.17 4.25
C GLY A 92 6.64 -5.82 5.59
N PRO A 93 6.45 -5.06 6.69
CA PRO A 93 6.56 -5.59 8.04
C PRO A 93 5.70 -6.84 8.26
N GLY A 94 6.27 -7.79 8.98
CA GLY A 94 5.72 -9.14 9.16
C GLY A 94 5.42 -9.87 7.86
N GLY A 95 6.12 -9.51 6.78
CA GLY A 95 5.88 -9.95 5.41
C GLY A 95 5.55 -11.43 5.31
N GLY A 96 4.42 -11.73 4.67
CA GLY A 96 3.97 -13.09 4.48
C GLY A 96 5.00 -13.94 3.74
N LYS A 97 5.16 -15.20 4.16
CA LYS A 97 6.22 -16.05 3.64
C LYS A 97 5.80 -16.66 2.31
N GLY A 98 6.68 -16.56 1.32
CA GLY A 98 6.60 -17.37 0.12
C GLY A 98 7.16 -18.76 0.43
N ALA A 99 6.34 -19.80 0.30
CA ALA A 99 6.84 -21.16 0.46
C ALA A 99 6.04 -22.16 -0.39
N TRP A 100 6.74 -23.20 -0.83
CA TRP A 100 6.14 -24.34 -1.49
C TRP A 100 5.27 -25.12 -0.49
N GLY A 101 3.99 -25.32 -0.82
CA GLY A 101 3.07 -26.05 0.06
C GLY A 101 2.65 -25.29 1.32
N ALA A 102 2.85 -23.97 1.35
CA ALA A 102 2.55 -23.09 2.48
C ALA A 102 1.05 -22.91 2.78
N ALA A 103 0.16 -23.46 1.96
CA ALA A 103 -1.27 -23.37 2.15
C ALA A 103 -1.71 -24.26 3.33
N THR A 104 -2.46 -23.68 4.27
CA THR A 104 -3.24 -24.43 5.27
C THR A 104 -4.37 -25.26 4.65
N ILE A 105 -4.64 -25.07 3.34
CA ILE A 105 -5.68 -25.77 2.57
C ILE A 105 -5.02 -26.78 1.61
N PRO A 106 -5.20 -28.10 1.83
CA PRO A 106 -4.72 -29.14 0.92
C PRO A 106 -5.25 -28.98 -0.53
N PRO A 107 -4.49 -29.43 -1.55
CA PRO A 107 -3.25 -30.19 -1.45
C PRO A 107 -2.00 -29.29 -1.29
N ALA A 108 -1.03 -29.77 -0.51
CA ALA A 108 0.32 -29.22 -0.48
C ALA A 108 0.92 -29.24 -1.90
N GLY A 109 1.40 -28.09 -2.37
CA GLY A 109 1.89 -27.93 -3.74
C GLY A 109 1.49 -26.61 -4.41
N ARG A 110 0.67 -25.79 -3.73
CA ARG A 110 0.40 -24.43 -4.21
C ARG A 110 1.53 -23.46 -3.86
N GLN A 111 1.66 -22.50 -4.75
CA GLN A 111 2.77 -21.58 -4.95
C GLN A 111 2.36 -20.19 -4.45
N HIS A 112 2.17 -20.06 -3.14
CA HIS A 112 1.54 -18.89 -2.53
C HIS A 112 2.50 -18.07 -1.67
N ALA A 113 2.22 -16.78 -1.58
CA ALA A 113 2.74 -15.90 -0.55
C ALA A 113 1.69 -15.75 0.54
N GLY A 114 2.09 -15.91 1.80
CA GLY A 114 1.20 -15.72 2.95
C GLY A 114 0.80 -14.25 3.15
N GLY A 115 -0.11 -14.01 4.10
CA GLY A 115 -0.41 -12.66 4.59
C GLY A 115 0.69 -12.11 5.52
N GLY A 116 0.86 -10.78 5.52
CA GLY A 116 1.66 -10.10 6.54
C GLY A 116 1.03 -10.23 7.93
N GLY A 117 1.85 -10.31 9.00
CA GLY A 117 1.36 -10.47 10.36
C GLY A 117 1.50 -9.21 11.21
N TYR A 118 0.42 -8.44 11.43
CA TYR A 118 0.39 -7.34 12.40
C TYR A 118 -0.37 -7.74 13.66
N GLY A 119 0.28 -7.69 14.84
CA GLY A 119 -0.32 -8.05 16.13
C GLY A 119 -0.67 -9.55 16.30
N THR A 120 -0.95 -10.23 15.20
CA THR A 120 -1.16 -11.68 15.05
C THR A 120 -0.55 -12.17 13.74
N THR A 121 -0.37 -13.48 13.61
CA THR A 121 0.13 -14.09 12.37
C THR A 121 -0.87 -13.89 11.23
N GLY A 122 -0.39 -13.48 10.05
CA GLY A 122 -1.25 -13.35 8.86
C GLY A 122 -1.75 -14.70 8.35
N THR A 123 -3.02 -14.78 7.92
CA THR A 123 -3.67 -16.07 7.62
C THR A 123 -4.07 -16.28 6.15
N GLN A 124 -3.77 -15.33 5.26
CA GLN A 124 -4.13 -15.47 3.84
C GLN A 124 -3.25 -16.49 3.11
N GLU A 125 -3.90 -17.51 2.51
CA GLU A 125 -3.49 -18.44 1.42
C GLU A 125 -2.11 -19.13 1.51
N GLY A 126 -1.28 -18.80 2.50
CA GLY A 126 0.10 -19.24 2.69
C GLY A 126 0.56 -19.12 4.14
N THR A 127 1.84 -19.38 4.39
CA THR A 127 2.42 -19.25 5.74
C THR A 127 2.56 -17.77 6.07
N GLY A 128 1.84 -17.32 7.11
CA GLY A 128 1.96 -15.96 7.61
C GLY A 128 3.40 -15.60 7.98
N GLY A 129 3.74 -14.33 7.81
CA GLY A 129 5.03 -13.83 8.26
C GLY A 129 5.09 -13.71 9.77
N SER A 130 6.28 -13.39 10.27
CA SER A 130 6.48 -13.12 11.70
C SER A 130 5.57 -11.98 12.14
N VAL A 131 5.00 -12.09 13.34
CA VAL A 131 4.21 -11.00 13.91
C VAL A 131 5.13 -9.80 14.16
N TYR A 132 4.77 -8.65 13.60
CA TYR A 132 5.36 -7.37 13.97
C TYR A 132 4.33 -6.49 14.67
N GLY A 133 4.83 -5.46 15.33
CA GLY A 133 4.01 -4.51 16.07
C GLY A 133 3.37 -5.12 17.32
N ASN A 134 2.50 -4.34 17.95
CA ASN A 134 1.74 -4.74 19.13
C ASN A 134 0.29 -4.33 18.89
N SER A 135 -0.65 -5.25 19.02
CA SER A 135 -2.08 -4.98 18.81
C SER A 135 -2.65 -3.87 19.71
N LEU A 136 -1.97 -3.51 20.80
CA LEU A 136 -2.32 -2.44 21.72
C LEU A 136 -1.75 -1.08 21.35
N LEU A 137 -0.84 -1.01 20.37
CA LEU A 137 -0.21 0.23 19.92
C LEU A 137 -0.67 0.55 18.50
N ILE A 138 -0.65 1.83 18.13
CA ILE A 138 -0.86 2.21 16.73
C ILE A 138 0.50 2.12 16.04
N PRO A 139 0.66 1.27 15.01
CA PRO A 139 1.93 1.15 14.32
C PRO A 139 2.13 2.37 13.42
N LEU A 140 3.32 2.97 13.45
CA LEU A 140 3.81 3.77 12.33
C LEU A 140 4.60 2.83 11.42
N VAL A 141 4.01 2.51 10.26
CA VAL A 141 4.67 1.81 9.15
C VAL A 141 4.87 2.74 7.98
#